data_AF-A0A1H5VZA0-F1
#
_entry.id   AF-A0A1H5VZA0-F1
#
_cell.length_a   1.000
_cell.length_b   1.000
_cell.length_c   1.000
_cell.angle_alpha   90.00
_cell.angle_beta   90.00
_cell.angle_gamma   90.00
#
_symmetry.space_group_name_H-M   'P 1'
#
loop_
_entity.id
_entity.type
_entity.pdbx_description
1 polymer ?
#
loop_
_entity_poly.entity_id
_entity_poly.type
_entity_poly.pdbx_seq_one_letter_code
_entity_poly.pdbx_strand_id
1 'polypeptide(L)'
;MERVFKIVERKKIWFSISLIIIMIGMITWMFKGLNLGIDFKGGTVITIKIGKPFDVVELRKYLEKYDPQIDVREIEGHEVTIRSNKITTNEVNQIFNDAKRKYGLKDDALRSVDTIGPTIGKELRRSALISNLLATLGILIYVSLRFELWSGVAAIIALIHDLLITLSVYAVLQIPVNSSFIAAMLTILGYSINDTIVVFDRIRENSKLGKYDDFETLINASITQTLSRSINTVLTTLFTITAIYILGVPSIKEFALPLIIGIISGAYSSIFIASPLWSIFEKRYKRV
;
A
#
# COMPACT_ATOMS: atom_id res chain seq x y z
N MET A 1 -35.50 13.53 7.34
CA MET A 1 -35.10 12.11 7.21
C MET A 1 -33.93 12.10 6.25
N GLU A 2 -32.70 11.90 6.73
CA GLU A 2 -31.53 11.84 5.83
C GLU A 2 -31.72 10.71 4.81
N ARG A 3 -31.24 10.92 3.59
CA ARG A 3 -31.39 9.96 2.49
C ARG A 3 -30.48 8.76 2.78
N VAL A 4 -31.07 7.60 3.08
CA VAL A 4 -30.33 6.35 3.34
C VAL A 4 -29.75 5.82 2.02
N PHE A 5 -28.44 5.54 2.01
CA PHE A 5 -27.77 4.98 0.84
C PHE A 5 -28.01 3.48 0.72
N LYS A 6 -28.33 3.00 -0.48
CA LYS A 6 -28.56 1.58 -0.80
C LYS A 6 -27.27 0.88 -1.22
N ILE A 7 -26.37 0.66 -0.26
CA ILE A 7 -25.01 0.16 -0.49
C ILE A 7 -25.01 -1.36 -0.58
N VAL A 8 -25.70 -2.04 0.35
CA VAL A 8 -25.73 -3.50 0.44
C VAL A 8 -26.37 -4.13 -0.79
N GLU A 9 -27.43 -3.53 -1.34
CA GLU A 9 -28.13 -4.01 -2.53
C GLU A 9 -27.21 -3.99 -3.77
N ARG A 10 -26.24 -3.07 -3.80
CA ARG A 10 -25.28 -2.90 -4.89
C ARG A 10 -23.96 -3.65 -4.67
N LYS A 11 -23.87 -4.53 -3.67
CA LYS A 11 -22.65 -5.29 -3.30
C LYS A 11 -21.93 -5.97 -4.47
N LYS A 12 -22.67 -6.48 -5.46
CA LYS A 12 -22.07 -7.11 -6.66
C LYS A 12 -21.20 -6.14 -7.44
N ILE A 13 -21.58 -4.87 -7.55
CA ILE A 13 -20.82 -3.84 -8.28
C ILE A 13 -19.52 -3.57 -7.54
N TRP A 14 -19.60 -3.32 -6.23
CA TRP A 14 -18.45 -3.02 -5.39
C TRP A 14 -17.44 -4.18 -5.37
N PHE A 15 -17.93 -5.40 -5.22
CA PHE A 15 -17.07 -6.59 -5.21
C PHE A 15 -16.41 -6.81 -6.58
N SER A 16 -17.13 -6.54 -7.67
CA SER A 16 -16.59 -6.69 -9.03
C SER A 16 -15.48 -5.69 -9.31
N ILE A 17 -15.65 -4.41 -8.92
CA ILE A 17 -14.63 -3.37 -9.09
C ILE A 17 -13.34 -3.78 -8.35
N SER A 18 -13.46 -4.14 -7.07
CA SER A 18 -12.32 -4.60 -6.27
C SER A 18 -11.64 -5.83 -6.86
N LEU A 19 -12.43 -6.84 -7.25
CA LEU A 19 -11.90 -8.08 -7.77
C LEU A 19 -11.16 -7.86 -9.09
N ILE A 20 -11.66 -7.00 -9.98
CA ILE A 20 -10.98 -6.66 -11.23
C ILE A 20 -9.62 -6.03 -10.96
N ILE A 21 -9.54 -5.06 -10.04
CA ILE A 21 -8.27 -4.40 -9.69
C ILE A 21 -7.28 -5.42 -9.12
N ILE A 22 -7.73 -6.26 -8.17
CA ILE A 22 -6.90 -7.30 -7.57
C ILE A 22 -6.43 -8.31 -8.62
N MET A 23 -7.32 -8.74 -9.52
CA MET A 23 -6.99 -9.69 -10.59
C MET A 23 -5.94 -9.12 -11.54
N ILE A 24 -6.09 -7.86 -11.98
CA ILE A 24 -5.08 -7.19 -12.82
C ILE A 24 -3.73 -7.14 -12.10
N GLY A 25 -3.73 -6.81 -10.80
CA GLY A 25 -2.55 -6.79 -9.96
C GLY A 25 -1.88 -8.17 -9.84
N MET A 26 -2.65 -9.20 -9.52
CA MET A 26 -2.17 -10.58 -9.37
C MET A 26 -1.63 -11.14 -10.69
N ILE A 27 -2.31 -10.90 -11.81
CA ILE A 27 -1.84 -11.27 -13.14
C ILE A 27 -0.51 -10.58 -13.42
N THR A 28 -0.43 -9.27 -13.18
CA THR A 28 0.82 -8.52 -13.40
C THR A 28 1.95 -9.03 -12.51
N TRP A 29 1.66 -9.34 -11.25
CA TRP A 29 2.63 -9.95 -10.35
C TRP A 29 3.10 -11.32 -10.87
N MET A 30 2.20 -12.17 -11.35
CA MET A 30 2.57 -13.50 -11.86
C MET A 30 3.48 -13.42 -13.09
N PHE A 31 3.23 -12.47 -14.01
CA PHE A 31 4.00 -12.34 -15.25
C PHE A 31 5.27 -11.46 -15.14
N LYS A 32 5.22 -10.37 -14.38
CA LYS A 32 6.33 -9.40 -14.27
C LYS A 32 7.08 -9.48 -12.94
N GLY A 33 6.54 -10.16 -11.94
CA GLY A 33 7.07 -10.14 -10.58
C GLY A 33 6.78 -8.81 -9.85
N LEU A 34 7.17 -8.77 -8.57
CA LEU A 34 7.24 -7.53 -7.80
C LEU A 34 8.62 -6.91 -7.98
N ASN A 35 8.65 -5.58 -8.13
CA ASN A 35 9.90 -4.83 -8.12
C ASN A 35 10.43 -4.72 -6.69
N LEU A 36 11.06 -5.79 -6.17
CA LEU A 36 11.64 -5.75 -4.83
C LEU A 36 12.85 -4.80 -4.80
N GLY A 37 12.87 -3.92 -3.79
CA GLY A 37 13.97 -3.03 -3.47
C GLY A 37 15.22 -3.77 -2.96
N ILE A 38 16.30 -3.03 -2.78
CA ILE A 38 17.58 -3.58 -2.30
C ILE A 38 17.48 -4.16 -0.88
N ASP A 39 16.51 -3.72 -0.08
CA ASP A 39 16.24 -4.25 1.26
C ASP A 39 15.94 -5.75 1.24
N PHE A 40 15.40 -6.26 0.14
CA PHE A 40 15.07 -7.67 -0.02
C PHE A 40 15.96 -8.41 -1.02
N LYS A 41 16.50 -7.71 -2.03
CA LYS A 41 17.39 -8.32 -3.04
C LYS A 41 18.87 -8.27 -2.65
N GLY A 42 19.25 -7.39 -1.73
CA GLY A 42 20.64 -6.95 -1.53
C GLY A 42 21.14 -6.14 -2.73
N GLY A 43 22.11 -5.26 -2.51
CA GLY A 43 22.71 -4.45 -3.56
C GLY A 43 22.87 -2.99 -3.21
N THR A 44 23.21 -2.21 -4.22
CA THR A 44 23.55 -0.79 -4.16
C THR A 44 22.60 0.00 -5.04
N VAL A 45 22.03 1.06 -4.49
CA VAL A 45 21.25 2.08 -5.19
C VAL A 45 22.00 3.40 -5.13
N ILE A 46 22.20 4.02 -6.29
CA ILE A 46 22.81 5.33 -6.43
C ILE A 46 21.76 6.26 -7.03
N THR A 47 21.50 7.39 -6.38
CA THR A 47 20.61 8.43 -6.89
C THR A 47 21.43 9.63 -7.30
N ILE A 48 21.32 10.04 -8.56
CA ILE A 48 22.06 11.17 -9.14
C ILE A 48 21.08 12.16 -9.76
N LYS A 49 21.18 13.45 -9.41
CA LYS A 49 20.44 14.52 -10.07
C LYS A 49 21.17 15.00 -11.32
N ILE A 50 20.63 14.67 -12.50
CA ILE A 50 21.17 15.14 -13.78
C ILE A 50 20.68 16.55 -14.09
N GLY A 51 19.43 16.88 -13.72
CA GLY A 51 18.86 18.24 -13.81
C GLY A 51 18.58 18.72 -15.25
N LYS A 52 18.71 17.85 -16.25
CA LYS A 52 18.39 18.08 -17.66
C LYS A 52 17.82 16.80 -18.26
N PRO A 53 17.04 16.86 -19.36
CA PRO A 53 16.63 15.67 -20.08
C PRO A 53 17.84 14.82 -20.49
N PHE A 54 17.78 13.51 -20.26
CA PHE A 54 18.84 12.57 -20.60
C PHE A 54 18.25 11.25 -21.12
N ASP A 55 19.04 10.52 -21.90
CA ASP A 55 18.63 9.21 -22.42
C ASP A 55 19.00 8.10 -21.41
N VAL A 56 17.97 7.51 -20.81
CA VAL A 56 18.09 6.39 -19.86
C VAL A 56 18.71 5.15 -20.52
N VAL A 57 18.40 4.88 -21.78
CA VAL A 57 18.92 3.73 -22.54
C VAL A 57 20.40 3.92 -22.82
N GLU A 58 20.81 5.12 -23.22
CA GLU A 58 22.21 5.43 -23.46
C GLU A 58 23.03 5.37 -22.17
N LEU A 59 22.48 5.87 -21.06
CA LEU A 59 23.11 5.78 -19.75
C LEU A 59 23.22 4.32 -19.28
N ARG A 60 22.17 3.52 -19.47
CA ARG A 60 22.20 2.08 -19.16
C ARG A 60 23.31 1.37 -19.93
N LYS A 61 23.38 1.54 -21.25
CA LYS A 61 24.43 0.96 -22.09
C LYS A 61 25.84 1.33 -21.64
N TYR A 62 26.03 2.59 -21.22
CA TYR A 62 27.32 3.04 -20.71
C TYR A 62 27.69 2.38 -19.37
N LEU A 63 26.71 2.04 -18.54
CA LEU A 63 26.91 1.45 -17.23
C LEU A 63 26.90 -0.10 -17.22
N GLU A 64 26.50 -0.74 -18.32
CA GLU A 64 26.54 -2.22 -18.49
C GLU A 64 27.93 -2.82 -18.27
N LYS A 65 29.00 -2.03 -18.43
CA LYS A 65 30.39 -2.43 -18.13
C LYS A 65 30.61 -2.79 -16.65
N TYR A 66 29.80 -2.25 -15.74
CA TYR A 66 29.89 -2.53 -14.30
C TYR A 66 28.99 -3.71 -13.91
N ASP A 67 27.77 -3.75 -14.44
CA ASP A 67 26.86 -4.88 -14.26
C ASP A 67 25.92 -4.98 -15.49
N PRO A 68 25.94 -6.09 -16.23
CA PRO A 68 25.03 -6.30 -17.36
C PRO A 68 23.55 -6.27 -16.97
N GLN A 69 23.22 -6.46 -15.68
CA GLN A 69 21.86 -6.42 -15.15
C GLN A 69 21.53 -5.12 -14.41
N ILE A 70 22.30 -4.06 -14.64
CA ILE A 70 22.08 -2.78 -13.97
C ILE A 70 20.70 -2.19 -14.34
N ASP A 71 19.90 -1.90 -13.32
CA ASP A 71 18.59 -1.28 -13.49
C ASP A 71 18.77 0.24 -13.38
N VAL A 72 18.56 0.93 -14.50
CA VAL A 72 18.63 2.40 -14.57
C VAL A 72 17.24 2.93 -14.88
N ARG A 73 16.76 3.85 -14.04
CA ARG A 73 15.44 4.49 -14.17
C ARG A 73 15.51 5.97 -13.87
N GLU A 74 14.83 6.76 -14.69
CA GLU A 74 14.58 8.18 -14.38
C GLU A 74 13.43 8.29 -13.36
N ILE A 75 13.59 9.23 -12.44
CA ILE A 75 12.60 9.66 -11.45
C ILE A 75 12.31 11.15 -11.70
N GLU A 76 11.20 11.65 -11.15
CA GLU A 76 10.82 13.06 -11.20
C GLU A 76 11.98 14.03 -10.92
N GLY A 77 12.03 15.14 -11.66
CA GLY A 77 13.05 16.18 -11.48
C GLY A 77 14.38 15.91 -12.19
N HIS A 78 14.40 15.01 -13.18
CA HIS A 78 15.60 14.56 -13.91
C HIS A 78 16.64 13.97 -12.97
N GLU A 79 16.17 13.18 -11.99
CA GLU A 79 17.01 12.33 -11.17
C GLU A 79 17.04 10.93 -11.77
N VAL A 80 18.17 10.25 -11.65
CA VAL A 80 18.33 8.87 -12.09
C VAL A 80 18.67 8.01 -10.89
N THR A 81 18.00 6.87 -10.80
CA THR A 81 18.31 5.80 -9.87
C THR A 81 18.97 4.67 -10.63
N ILE A 82 20.17 4.31 -10.16
CA ILE A 82 20.99 3.23 -10.69
C ILE A 82 21.04 2.15 -9.61
N ARG A 83 20.55 0.95 -9.92
CA ARG A 83 20.50 -0.18 -8.99
C ARG A 83 21.28 -1.36 -9.55
N SER A 84 22.16 -1.94 -8.73
CA SER A 84 22.86 -3.19 -9.03
C SER A 84 23.07 -4.00 -7.77
N ASN A 85 23.16 -5.31 -7.93
CA ASN A 85 23.46 -6.23 -6.82
C ASN A 85 24.95 -6.58 -6.74
N LYS A 86 25.79 -6.07 -7.66
CA LYS A 86 27.21 -6.42 -7.79
C LYS A 86 28.16 -5.25 -7.56
N ILE A 87 27.67 -4.01 -7.67
CA ILE A 87 28.48 -2.81 -7.51
C ILE A 87 29.05 -2.74 -6.08
N THR A 88 30.37 -2.63 -6.00
CA THR A 88 31.12 -2.35 -4.78
C THR A 88 31.20 -0.86 -4.48
N THR A 89 31.51 -0.49 -3.23
CA THR A 89 31.66 0.92 -2.82
C THR A 89 32.69 1.70 -3.65
N ASN A 90 33.73 1.03 -4.15
CA ASN A 90 34.73 1.66 -5.01
C ASN A 90 34.18 1.98 -6.41
N GLU A 91 33.35 1.08 -6.95
CA GLU A 91 32.70 1.26 -8.26
C GLU A 91 31.61 2.33 -8.21
N VAL A 92 30.96 2.55 -7.06
CA VAL A 92 30.01 3.68 -6.88
C VAL A 92 30.66 5.01 -7.24
N ASN A 93 31.86 5.27 -6.71
CA ASN A 93 32.58 6.52 -6.99
C ASN A 93 32.96 6.63 -8.47
N GLN A 94 33.32 5.52 -9.11
CA GLN A 94 33.62 5.50 -10.54
C GLN A 94 32.39 5.78 -11.40
N ILE A 95 31.24 5.17 -11.06
CA ILE A 95 29.96 5.37 -11.74
C ILE A 95 29.52 6.83 -11.62
N PHE A 96 29.63 7.41 -10.42
CA PHE A 96 29.31 8.82 -10.22
C PHE A 96 30.24 9.73 -11.02
N ASN A 97 31.56 9.50 -10.98
CA ASN A 97 32.53 10.31 -11.74
C ASN A 97 32.33 10.21 -13.25
N ASP A 98 31.96 9.03 -13.73
CA ASP A 98 31.66 8.81 -15.15
C ASP A 98 30.38 9.54 -15.57
N ALA A 99 29.31 9.47 -14.77
CA ALA A 99 28.09 10.24 -14.99
C ALA A 99 28.37 11.76 -14.91
N LYS A 100 29.21 12.17 -13.97
CA LYS A 100 29.67 13.55 -13.78
C LYS A 100 30.38 14.08 -15.02
N ARG A 101 31.31 13.30 -15.59
CA ARG A 101 32.04 13.66 -16.82
C ARG A 101 31.12 13.69 -18.04
N LYS A 102 30.20 12.74 -18.17
CA LYS A 102 29.29 12.65 -19.33
C LYS A 102 28.29 13.80 -19.38
N TYR A 103 27.73 14.17 -18.23
CA TYR A 103 26.66 15.19 -18.16
C TYR A 103 27.11 16.55 -17.60
N GLY A 104 28.41 16.71 -17.29
CA GLY A 104 28.96 17.94 -16.74
C GLY A 104 28.39 18.28 -15.35
N LEU A 105 28.20 17.25 -14.51
CA LEU A 105 27.58 17.41 -13.19
C LEU A 105 28.58 17.98 -12.16
N LYS A 106 28.04 18.53 -11.09
CA LYS A 106 28.78 18.95 -9.89
C LYS A 106 28.70 17.88 -8.81
N ASP A 107 29.51 17.98 -7.77
CA ASP A 107 29.53 16.98 -6.68
C ASP A 107 28.22 16.92 -5.87
N ASP A 108 27.45 18.02 -5.85
CA ASP A 108 26.11 18.10 -5.24
C ASP A 108 25.01 17.37 -6.05
N ALA A 109 25.36 16.81 -7.20
CA ALA A 109 24.47 15.97 -7.99
C ALA A 109 24.28 14.59 -7.36
N LEU A 110 25.20 14.11 -6.52
CA LEU A 110 25.02 12.84 -5.79
C LEU A 110 24.00 13.03 -4.68
N ARG A 111 22.83 12.39 -4.80
CA ARG A 111 21.73 12.52 -3.84
C ARG A 111 21.78 11.49 -2.73
N SER A 112 21.95 10.23 -3.10
CA SER A 112 22.08 9.14 -2.12
C SER A 112 22.88 7.98 -2.68
N VAL A 113 23.52 7.24 -1.77
CA VAL A 113 24.12 5.92 -2.03
C VAL A 113 23.66 5.01 -0.90
N ASP A 114 22.80 4.06 -1.25
CA ASP A 114 22.21 3.12 -0.32
C ASP A 114 22.72 1.71 -0.65
N THR A 115 23.45 1.09 0.27
CA THR A 115 24.04 -0.26 0.06
C THR A 115 23.58 -1.21 1.14
N ILE A 116 23.01 -2.34 0.73
CA ILE A 116 22.54 -3.40 1.61
C ILE A 116 23.26 -4.71 1.28
N GLY A 117 24.01 -5.20 2.26
CA GLY A 117 24.71 -6.47 2.15
C GLY A 117 23.74 -7.67 2.10
N PRO A 118 24.11 -8.78 1.44
CA PRO A 118 23.23 -9.96 1.28
C PRO A 118 22.74 -10.55 2.60
N THR A 119 23.57 -10.53 3.64
CA THR A 119 23.23 -11.02 4.98
C THR A 119 22.15 -10.16 5.63
N ILE A 120 22.32 -8.83 5.58
CA ILE A 120 21.37 -7.85 6.11
C ILE A 120 20.03 -7.96 5.36
N GLY A 121 20.07 -8.09 4.03
CA GLY A 121 18.84 -8.25 3.24
C GLY A 121 18.03 -9.51 3.60
N LYS A 122 18.70 -10.64 3.86
CA LYS A 122 18.04 -11.87 4.35
C LYS A 122 17.39 -11.66 5.72
N GLU A 123 18.07 -10.96 6.62
CA GLU A 123 17.55 -10.64 7.95
C GLU A 123 16.35 -9.69 7.87
N LEU A 124 16.44 -8.61 7.10
CA LEU A 124 15.33 -7.67 6.86
C LEU A 124 14.11 -8.38 6.29
N ARG A 125 14.30 -9.29 5.31
CA ARG A 125 13.20 -10.09 4.75
C ARG A 125 12.55 -10.98 5.81
N ARG A 126 13.35 -11.66 6.65
CA ARG A 126 12.83 -12.51 7.71
C ARG A 126 12.05 -11.69 8.74
N SER A 127 12.60 -10.57 9.18
CA SER A 127 11.97 -9.66 10.14
C SER A 127 10.67 -9.06 9.60
N ALA A 128 10.61 -8.70 8.32
CA ALA A 128 9.39 -8.25 7.66
C ALA A 128 8.29 -9.32 7.67
N LEU A 129 8.63 -10.57 7.35
CA LEU A 129 7.66 -11.69 7.36
C LEU A 129 7.14 -11.96 8.77
N ILE A 130 8.02 -12.01 9.77
CA ILE A 130 7.64 -12.25 11.17
C ILE A 130 6.76 -11.10 11.69
N SER A 131 7.14 -9.85 11.44
CA SER A 131 6.39 -8.67 11.89
C SER A 131 5.00 -8.63 11.27
N ASN A 132 4.87 -8.93 9.97
CA ASN A 132 3.58 -8.99 9.28
C ASN A 132 2.68 -10.10 9.85
N LEU A 133 3.25 -11.28 10.12
CA LEU A 133 2.50 -12.40 10.72
C LEU A 133 2.02 -12.06 12.13
N LEU A 134 2.91 -11.53 12.99
CA LEU A 134 2.56 -11.15 14.36
C LEU A 134 1.52 -10.02 14.39
N ALA A 135 1.64 -9.02 13.53
CA ALA A 135 0.65 -7.95 13.43
C ALA A 135 -0.71 -8.47 12.96
N THR A 136 -0.72 -9.35 11.95
CA THR A 136 -1.95 -10.00 11.48
C THR A 136 -2.61 -10.78 12.61
N LEU A 137 -1.86 -11.62 13.34
CA LEU A 137 -2.37 -12.37 14.48
C LEU A 137 -2.88 -11.46 15.61
N GLY A 138 -2.15 -10.40 15.94
CA GLY A 138 -2.57 -9.43 16.96
C GLY A 138 -3.90 -8.77 16.60
N ILE A 139 -4.08 -8.37 15.34
CA ILE A 139 -5.34 -7.80 14.85
C ILE A 139 -6.45 -8.86 14.87
N LEU A 140 -6.18 -10.10 14.46
CA LEU A 140 -7.15 -11.20 14.53
C LEU A 140 -7.63 -11.44 15.96
N ILE A 141 -6.72 -11.47 16.94
CA ILE A 141 -7.06 -11.63 18.35
C ILE A 141 -7.91 -10.45 18.82
N TYR A 142 -7.48 -9.22 18.53
CA TYR A 142 -8.23 -8.02 18.90
C TYR A 142 -9.65 -8.02 18.33
N VAL A 143 -9.79 -8.28 17.03
CA VAL A 143 -11.08 -8.33 16.33
C VAL A 143 -11.97 -9.44 16.90
N SER A 144 -11.39 -10.62 17.17
CA SER A 144 -12.14 -11.76 17.74
C SER A 144 -12.64 -11.49 19.16
N LEU A 145 -11.90 -10.74 19.97
CA LEU A 145 -12.34 -10.33 21.31
C LEU A 145 -13.36 -9.18 21.26
N ARG A 146 -13.26 -8.30 20.26
CA ARG A 146 -14.11 -7.10 20.13
C ARG A 146 -15.46 -7.37 19.45
N PHE A 147 -15.49 -8.27 18.47
CA PHE A 147 -16.61 -8.51 17.56
C PHE A 147 -17.12 -9.96 17.58
N GLU A 148 -18.33 -10.15 17.08
CA GLU A 148 -18.89 -11.49 16.85
C GLU A 148 -18.18 -12.15 15.65
N LEU A 149 -18.18 -13.48 15.60
CA LEU A 149 -17.41 -14.26 14.62
C LEU A 149 -17.55 -13.76 13.17
N TRP A 150 -18.79 -13.54 12.72
CA TRP A 150 -19.06 -13.18 11.32
C TRP A 150 -18.70 -11.74 10.96
N SER A 151 -18.87 -10.79 11.89
CA SER A 151 -18.35 -9.43 11.70
C SER A 151 -16.82 -9.46 11.71
N GLY A 152 -16.21 -10.23 12.62
CA GLY A 152 -14.76 -10.40 12.65
C GLY A 152 -14.19 -10.92 11.32
N VAL A 153 -14.77 -11.99 10.77
CA VAL A 153 -14.36 -12.52 9.44
C VAL A 153 -14.53 -11.48 8.34
N ALA A 154 -15.63 -10.73 8.33
CA ALA A 154 -15.84 -9.67 7.34
C ALA A 154 -14.78 -8.55 7.43
N ALA A 155 -14.41 -8.13 8.64
CA ALA A 155 -13.33 -7.16 8.86
C ALA A 155 -11.98 -7.68 8.36
N ILE A 156 -11.66 -8.95 8.63
CA ILE A 156 -10.39 -9.56 8.20
C ILE A 156 -10.30 -9.62 6.68
N ILE A 157 -11.38 -10.02 6.01
CA ILE A 157 -11.43 -10.05 4.54
C ILE A 157 -11.23 -8.65 3.96
N ALA A 158 -11.82 -7.61 4.57
CA ALA A 158 -11.63 -6.22 4.15
C ALA A 158 -10.18 -5.76 4.33
N LEU A 159 -9.53 -6.12 5.44
CA LEU A 159 -8.11 -5.82 5.65
C LEU A 159 -7.20 -6.51 4.63
N ILE A 160 -7.43 -7.80 4.35
CA ILE A 160 -6.69 -8.52 3.31
C ILE A 160 -6.91 -7.86 1.95
N HIS A 161 -8.15 -7.46 1.65
CA HIS A 161 -8.47 -6.71 0.45
C HIS A 161 -7.63 -5.44 0.32
N ASP A 162 -7.48 -4.65 1.39
CA ASP A 162 -6.71 -3.39 1.34
C ASP A 162 -5.23 -3.62 1.05
N LEU A 163 -4.67 -4.67 1.64
CA LEU A 163 -3.30 -5.07 1.34
C LEU A 163 -3.15 -5.53 -0.11
N LEU A 164 -4.11 -6.29 -0.63
CA LEU A 164 -4.09 -6.77 -2.01
C LEU A 164 -4.25 -5.62 -3.01
N ILE A 165 -5.11 -4.65 -2.75
CA ILE A 165 -5.26 -3.45 -3.60
C ILE A 165 -3.95 -2.67 -3.63
N THR A 166 -3.38 -2.40 -2.46
CA THR A 166 -2.11 -1.65 -2.36
C THR A 166 -0.99 -2.37 -3.09
N LEU A 167 -0.87 -3.69 -2.89
CA LEU A 167 0.10 -4.53 -3.60
C LEU A 167 -0.15 -4.57 -5.11
N SER A 168 -1.41 -4.59 -5.53
CA SER A 168 -1.81 -4.60 -6.95
C SER A 168 -1.34 -3.34 -7.67
N VAL A 169 -1.52 -2.17 -7.05
CA VAL A 169 -1.02 -0.90 -7.60
C VAL A 169 0.51 -0.93 -7.75
N TYR A 170 1.22 -1.44 -6.74
CA TYR A 170 2.67 -1.58 -6.79
C TYR A 170 3.15 -2.56 -7.86
N ALA A 171 2.46 -3.68 -8.03
CA ALA A 171 2.75 -4.67 -9.06
C ALA A 171 2.52 -4.10 -10.47
N VAL A 172 1.42 -3.37 -10.68
CA VAL A 172 1.07 -2.79 -11.99
C VAL A 172 2.03 -1.66 -12.37
N LEU A 173 2.29 -0.74 -11.45
CA LEU A 173 3.14 0.42 -11.68
C LEU A 173 4.65 0.11 -11.55
N GLN A 174 5.00 -1.11 -11.15
CA GLN A 174 6.39 -1.55 -10.95
C GLN A 174 7.17 -0.65 -9.98
N ILE A 175 6.48 -0.13 -8.96
CA ILE A 175 7.06 0.69 -7.90
C ILE A 175 7.90 -0.20 -6.98
N PRO A 176 9.09 0.23 -6.55
CA PRO A 176 9.92 -0.53 -5.62
C PRO A 176 9.20 -0.87 -4.30
N VAL A 177 9.19 -2.15 -3.94
CA VAL A 177 8.75 -2.64 -2.64
C VAL A 177 9.98 -2.72 -1.73
N ASN A 178 10.06 -1.82 -0.75
CA ASN A 178 11.16 -1.71 0.22
C ASN A 178 10.64 -1.93 1.66
N SER A 179 11.50 -1.76 2.66
CA SER A 179 11.12 -1.86 4.08
C SER A 179 10.08 -0.82 4.49
N SER A 180 10.16 0.40 3.94
CA SER A 180 9.16 1.47 4.11
C SER A 180 7.77 1.03 3.66
N PHE A 181 7.66 0.31 2.53
CA PHE A 181 6.40 -0.26 2.08
C PHE A 181 5.81 -1.23 3.11
N ILE A 182 6.61 -2.13 3.69
CA ILE A 182 6.12 -3.07 4.72
C ILE A 182 5.64 -2.33 5.97
N ALA A 183 6.37 -1.31 6.42
CA ALA A 183 5.96 -0.47 7.54
C ALA A 183 4.65 0.29 7.25
N ALA A 184 4.47 0.78 6.03
CA ALA A 184 3.24 1.42 5.60
C ALA A 184 2.07 0.43 5.56
N MET A 185 2.28 -0.79 5.07
CA MET A 185 1.26 -1.86 5.06
C MET A 185 0.76 -2.20 6.46
N LEU A 186 1.66 -2.29 7.44
CA LEU A 186 1.30 -2.47 8.85
C LEU A 186 0.46 -1.30 9.39
N THR A 187 0.80 -0.08 8.98
CA THR A 187 0.07 1.14 9.36
C THR A 187 -1.32 1.16 8.73
N ILE A 188 -1.46 0.76 7.47
CA ILE A 188 -2.73 0.64 6.75
C ILE A 188 -3.65 -0.34 7.46
N LEU A 189 -3.14 -1.48 7.92
CA LEU A 189 -3.94 -2.44 8.69
C LEU A 189 -4.56 -1.82 9.95
N GLY A 190 -3.76 -1.10 10.73
CA GLY A 190 -4.23 -0.43 11.95
C GLY A 190 -5.17 0.75 11.68
N TYR A 191 -4.95 1.47 10.58
CA TYR A 191 -5.79 2.60 10.21
C TYR A 191 -7.14 2.14 9.62
N SER A 192 -7.14 1.17 8.71
CA SER A 192 -8.35 0.66 8.04
C SER A 192 -9.31 -0.03 9.01
N ILE A 193 -8.80 -0.75 10.02
CA ILE A 193 -9.66 -1.39 11.01
C ILE A 193 -10.44 -0.37 11.85
N ASN A 194 -9.91 0.83 12.08
CA ASN A 194 -10.57 1.86 12.87
C ASN A 194 -11.92 2.29 12.27
N ASP A 195 -11.97 2.49 10.94
CA ASP A 195 -13.23 2.87 10.28
C ASP A 195 -14.23 1.70 10.28
N THR A 196 -13.74 0.48 10.03
CA THR A 196 -14.53 -0.75 10.13
C THR A 196 -15.18 -0.91 11.52
N ILE A 197 -14.43 -0.62 12.60
CA ILE A 197 -14.94 -0.68 13.98
C ILE A 197 -16.10 0.30 14.18
N VAL A 198 -15.97 1.54 13.71
CA VAL A 198 -17.00 2.58 13.87
C VAL A 198 -18.29 2.18 13.17
N VAL A 199 -18.20 1.70 11.91
CA VAL A 199 -19.37 1.23 11.16
C VAL A 199 -20.00 0.02 11.85
N PHE A 200 -19.18 -0.93 12.30
CA PHE A 200 -19.68 -2.15 12.92
C PHE A 200 -20.33 -1.92 14.28
N ASP A 201 -19.75 -1.06 15.11
CA ASP A 201 -20.37 -0.66 16.37
C ASP A 201 -21.72 0.01 16.13
N ARG A 202 -21.84 0.83 15.09
CA ARG A 202 -23.13 1.44 14.73
C ARG A 202 -24.17 0.41 14.28
N ILE A 203 -23.76 -0.59 13.50
CA ILE A 203 -24.62 -1.72 13.12
C ILE A 203 -25.11 -2.46 14.37
N ARG A 204 -24.23 -2.75 15.34
CA ARG A 204 -24.60 -3.41 16.60
C ARG A 204 -25.55 -2.57 17.44
N GLU A 205 -25.30 -1.27 17.54
CA GLU A 205 -26.15 -0.34 18.28
C GLU A 205 -27.56 -0.30 17.67
N ASN A 206 -27.67 -0.12 16.35
CA ASN A 206 -28.94 -0.10 15.64
C ASN A 206 -29.69 -1.45 15.72
N SER A 207 -28.96 -2.57 15.73
CA SER A 207 -29.52 -3.92 15.91
C SER A 207 -30.16 -4.08 17.28
N LYS A 208 -29.50 -3.63 18.35
CA LYS A 208 -30.06 -3.65 19.71
C LYS A 208 -31.28 -2.75 19.90
N LEU A 209 -31.36 -1.64 19.16
CA LEU A 209 -32.50 -0.72 19.22
C LEU A 209 -33.75 -1.28 18.53
N GLY A 210 -33.63 -2.33 17.70
CA GLY A 210 -34.76 -2.98 17.04
C GLY A 210 -35.56 -2.07 16.10
N LYS A 211 -34.94 -1.01 15.57
CA LYS A 211 -35.62 0.04 14.77
C LYS A 211 -35.80 -0.30 13.29
N TYR A 212 -35.26 -1.41 12.81
CA TYR A 212 -35.25 -1.76 11.39
C TYR A 212 -35.70 -3.20 11.20
N ASP A 213 -36.62 -3.40 10.26
CA ASP A 213 -37.24 -4.71 9.99
C ASP A 213 -36.32 -5.67 9.22
N ASP A 214 -35.41 -5.14 8.41
CA ASP A 214 -34.47 -5.93 7.59
C ASP A 214 -33.01 -5.52 7.88
N PHE A 215 -32.13 -6.53 7.90
CA PHE A 215 -30.72 -6.37 8.23
C PHE A 215 -29.94 -5.56 7.17
N GLU A 216 -30.33 -5.59 5.89
CA GLU A 216 -29.70 -4.74 4.87
C GLU A 216 -30.07 -3.26 5.09
N THR A 217 -31.34 -3.00 5.39
CA THR A 217 -31.82 -1.64 5.72
C THR A 217 -31.11 -1.09 6.95
N LEU A 218 -30.92 -1.93 7.96
CA LEU A 218 -30.18 -1.61 9.18
C LEU A 218 -28.72 -1.23 8.88
N ILE A 219 -28.03 -2.03 8.06
CA ILE A 219 -26.63 -1.77 7.67
C ILE A 219 -26.54 -0.47 6.88
N ASN A 220 -27.40 -0.28 5.88
CA ASN A 220 -27.45 0.94 5.06
C ASN A 220 -27.66 2.20 5.92
N ALA A 221 -28.57 2.15 6.89
CA ALA A 221 -28.80 3.24 7.82
C ALA A 221 -27.58 3.50 8.71
N SER A 222 -26.94 2.44 9.21
CA SER A 222 -25.75 2.53 10.05
C SER A 222 -24.58 3.16 9.31
N ILE A 223 -24.32 2.74 8.07
CA ILE A 223 -23.31 3.34 7.20
C ILE A 223 -23.61 4.81 6.96
N THR A 224 -24.86 5.15 6.62
CA THR A 224 -25.26 6.55 6.35
C THR A 224 -24.98 7.45 7.55
N GLN A 225 -25.26 6.96 8.77
CA GLN A 225 -25.03 7.71 10.01
C GLN A 225 -23.54 7.90 10.34
N THR A 226 -22.67 6.96 9.96
CA THR A 226 -21.22 7.07 10.23
C THR A 226 -20.45 7.73 9.09
N LEU A 227 -21.04 7.86 7.90
CA LEU A 227 -20.36 8.27 6.68
C LEU A 227 -19.62 9.61 6.81
N SER A 228 -20.24 10.63 7.40
CA SER A 228 -19.61 11.94 7.58
C SER A 228 -18.36 11.86 8.46
N ARG A 229 -18.38 11.02 9.50
CA ARG A 229 -17.21 10.80 10.36
C ARG A 229 -16.11 10.09 9.60
N SER A 230 -16.43 8.97 8.93
CA SER A 230 -15.49 8.18 8.14
C SER A 230 -14.79 9.03 7.07
N ILE A 231 -15.57 9.78 6.28
CA ILE A 231 -15.04 10.67 5.24
C ILE A 231 -14.13 11.74 5.85
N ASN A 232 -14.54 12.41 6.93
CA ASN A 232 -13.73 13.46 7.54
C ASN A 232 -12.39 12.93 8.11
N THR A 233 -12.39 11.77 8.75
CA THR A 233 -11.16 11.13 9.25
C THR A 233 -10.21 10.77 8.11
N VAL A 234 -10.74 10.21 7.02
CA VAL A 234 -9.96 9.84 5.84
C VAL A 234 -9.41 11.08 5.13
N LEU A 235 -10.23 12.09 4.87
CA LEU A 235 -9.82 13.31 4.16
C LEU A 235 -8.74 14.10 4.93
N THR A 236 -8.89 14.26 6.24
CA THR A 236 -7.90 14.97 7.06
C THR A 236 -6.55 14.25 7.08
N THR A 237 -6.58 12.92 7.15
CA THR A 237 -5.36 12.09 7.11
C THR A 237 -4.72 12.13 5.72
N LEU A 238 -5.52 11.95 4.66
CA LEU A 238 -5.07 12.02 3.27
C LEU A 238 -4.48 13.38 2.93
N PHE A 239 -5.07 14.47 3.40
CA PHE A 239 -4.54 15.81 3.20
C PHE A 239 -3.11 15.92 3.74
N THR A 240 -2.89 15.46 4.97
CA THR A 240 -1.58 15.52 5.63
C THR A 240 -0.55 14.64 4.92
N ILE A 241 -0.89 13.39 4.63
CA ILE A 241 0.03 12.44 3.98
C ILE A 241 0.33 12.88 2.53
N THR A 242 -0.66 13.44 1.83
CA THR A 242 -0.46 13.98 0.46
C THR A 242 0.47 15.19 0.48
N ALA A 243 0.32 16.11 1.44
CA ALA A 243 1.24 17.23 1.59
C ALA A 243 2.67 16.75 1.83
N ILE A 244 2.84 15.74 2.69
CA ILE A 244 4.14 15.10 2.95
C ILE A 244 4.67 14.38 1.70
N TYR A 245 3.82 13.75 0.89
CA TYR A 245 4.22 13.12 -0.36
C TYR A 245 4.71 14.13 -1.41
N ILE A 246 4.08 15.30 -1.50
CA ILE A 246 4.47 16.34 -2.46
C ILE A 246 5.76 17.04 -1.99
N LEU A 247 5.80 17.47 -0.73
CA LEU A 247 6.84 18.33 -0.17
C LEU A 247 8.00 17.57 0.48
N GLY A 248 7.82 16.29 0.78
CA GLY A 248 8.79 15.47 1.51
C GLY A 248 10.00 15.08 0.67
N VAL A 249 11.05 14.65 1.36
CA VAL A 249 12.25 14.06 0.75
C VAL A 249 11.95 12.66 0.19
N PRO A 250 12.74 12.13 -0.76
CA PRO A 250 12.43 10.88 -1.46
C PRO A 250 12.08 9.70 -0.54
N SER A 251 12.83 9.49 0.55
CA SER A 251 12.57 8.42 1.52
C SER A 251 11.19 8.53 2.19
N ILE A 252 10.72 9.74 2.46
CA ILE A 252 9.39 9.98 3.02
C ILE A 252 8.31 9.77 1.96
N LYS A 253 8.58 10.15 0.69
CA LYS A 253 7.64 9.89 -0.42
C LYS A 253 7.40 8.39 -0.63
N GLU A 254 8.46 7.59 -0.52
CA GLU A 254 8.39 6.12 -0.60
C GLU A 254 7.51 5.51 0.50
N PHE A 255 7.45 6.14 1.68
CA PHE A 255 6.58 5.74 2.77
C PHE A 255 5.15 6.30 2.65
N ALA A 256 4.99 7.51 2.11
CA ALA A 256 3.70 8.19 2.02
C ALA A 256 2.80 7.63 0.90
N LEU A 257 3.37 7.29 -0.27
CA LEU A 257 2.60 6.74 -1.40
C LEU A 257 1.77 5.47 -1.06
N PRO A 258 2.34 4.44 -0.41
CA PRO A 258 1.55 3.25 -0.06
C PRO A 258 0.46 3.59 0.96
N LEU A 259 0.73 4.49 1.92
CA LEU A 259 -0.29 4.96 2.87
C LEU A 259 -1.46 5.64 2.18
N ILE A 260 -1.22 6.50 1.19
CA ILE A 260 -2.29 7.17 0.42
C ILE A 260 -3.20 6.11 -0.23
N ILE A 261 -2.60 5.14 -0.94
CA ILE A 261 -3.33 4.09 -1.63
C ILE A 261 -4.12 3.23 -0.62
N GLY A 262 -3.47 2.81 0.46
CA GLY A 262 -4.08 1.94 1.46
C GLY A 262 -5.17 2.60 2.27
N ILE A 263 -5.05 3.89 2.59
CA ILE A 263 -6.09 4.66 3.30
C ILE A 263 -7.32 4.84 2.41
N ILE A 264 -7.14 5.13 1.12
CA ILE A 264 -8.25 5.20 0.16
C ILE A 264 -8.92 3.83 0.04
N SER A 265 -8.14 2.75 -0.09
CA SER A 265 -8.68 1.40 -0.13
C SER A 265 -9.44 1.04 1.15
N GLY A 266 -8.89 1.38 2.32
CA GLY A 266 -9.50 1.08 3.62
C GLY A 266 -10.85 1.79 3.81
N ALA A 267 -10.90 3.08 3.49
CA ALA A 267 -12.17 3.83 3.50
C ALA A 267 -13.22 3.19 2.60
N TYR A 268 -12.81 2.77 1.41
CA TYR A 268 -13.69 2.06 0.48
C TYR A 268 -14.10 0.67 1.02
N SER A 269 -13.16 -0.09 1.58
CA SER A 269 -13.41 -1.48 1.99
C SER A 269 -14.30 -1.55 3.24
N SER A 270 -14.12 -0.68 4.23
CA SER A 270 -14.99 -0.63 5.43
C SER A 270 -16.45 -0.41 5.06
N ILE A 271 -16.71 0.48 4.10
CA ILE A 271 -18.06 0.88 3.69
C ILE A 271 -18.66 -0.11 2.68
N PHE A 272 -17.93 -0.44 1.62
CA PHE A 272 -18.46 -1.14 0.45
C PHE A 272 -18.14 -2.63 0.42
N ILE A 273 -17.20 -3.11 1.24
CA ILE A 273 -16.77 -4.51 1.29
C ILE A 273 -17.17 -5.17 2.62
N ALA A 274 -16.65 -4.68 3.74
CA ALA A 274 -16.83 -5.27 5.07
C ALA A 274 -18.32 -5.33 5.48
N SER A 275 -19.03 -4.22 5.34
CA SER A 275 -20.44 -4.12 5.76
C SER A 275 -21.37 -5.02 4.93
N PRO A 276 -21.27 -5.05 3.58
CA PRO A 276 -22.03 -6.02 2.78
C PRO A 276 -21.62 -7.48 3.00
N LEU A 277 -20.34 -7.77 3.27
CA LEU A 277 -19.88 -9.13 3.60
C LEU A 277 -20.52 -9.61 4.91
N TRP A 278 -20.56 -8.75 5.93
CA TRP A 278 -21.25 -9.09 7.17
C TRP A 278 -22.73 -9.37 6.91
N SER A 279 -23.41 -8.54 6.11
CA SER A 279 -24.81 -8.81 5.71
C SER A 279 -25.00 -10.21 5.10
N ILE A 280 -24.10 -10.62 4.22
CA ILE A 280 -24.15 -11.96 3.59
C ILE A 280 -23.96 -13.07 4.62
N PHE A 281 -22.99 -12.92 5.53
CA PHE A 281 -22.72 -13.95 6.54
C PHE A 281 -23.87 -14.06 7.55
N GLU A 282 -24.44 -12.94 7.99
CA GLU A 282 -25.58 -12.95 8.92
C GLU A 282 -26.79 -13.67 8.30
N LYS A 283 -27.15 -13.33 7.05
CA LYS A 283 -28.25 -13.99 6.32
C LYS A 283 -28.02 -15.50 6.12
N ARG A 284 -26.77 -15.92 5.91
CA ARG A 284 -26.44 -17.33 5.65
C ARG A 284 -26.39 -18.19 6.91
N TYR A 285 -25.95 -17.62 8.04
CA TYR A 285 -25.62 -18.41 9.23
C TYR A 285 -26.49 -18.15 10.46
N LYS A 286 -27.23 -17.04 10.53
CA LYS A 286 -28.02 -16.70 11.72
C LYS A 286 -29.54 -16.85 11.60
N ARG A 287 -30.08 -17.27 10.44
CA ARG A 287 -31.54 -17.45 10.21
C ARG A 287 -32.36 -16.33 10.87
N VAL A 288 -32.19 -15.10 10.39
CA VAL A 288 -33.20 -14.03 10.54
C VAL A 288 -33.80 -13.80 9.17
#